data_AF-A0A0Q4J493-F1
#
_entry.id   AF-A0A0Q4J493-F1
#
_cell.length_a   1.000
_cell.length_b   1.000
_cell.length_c   1.000
_cell.angle_alpha   90.00
_cell.angle_beta   90.00
_cell.angle_gamma   90.00
#
_symmetry.space_group_name_H-M   'P 1'
#
loop_
_entity.id
_entity.type
_entity.pdbx_description
1 polymer ?
#
loop_
_entity_poly.entity_id
_entity_poly.type
_entity_poly.pdbx_seq_one_letter_code
_entity_poly.pdbx_strand_id
1 'polypeptide(L)'
;MKATFILFALGMSLPAHASSTTTYSYDALGRLVQSDTTGTVNNGVQVTTSYDAADNRETYKVTGSKNKVVVVPLNGFTVIPISD
;
A
#
# COMPACT_ATOMS: atom_id res chain seq x y z
N MET A 1 37.55 -45.53 3.91
CA MET A 1 37.22 -44.85 2.63
C MET A 1 36.14 -43.82 2.94
N LYS A 2 36.46 -42.52 2.84
CA LYS A 2 35.55 -41.41 3.18
C LYS A 2 34.77 -41.05 1.92
N ALA A 3 33.48 -41.36 1.88
CA ALA A 3 32.61 -40.94 0.78
C ALA A 3 32.05 -39.55 1.11
N THR A 4 32.67 -38.51 0.56
CA THR A 4 32.13 -37.15 0.60
C THR A 4 31.08 -37.04 -0.51
N PHE A 5 29.79 -37.02 -0.15
CA PHE A 5 28.72 -36.65 -1.05
C PHE A 5 28.69 -35.13 -1.22
N ILE A 6 29.05 -34.64 -2.41
CA ILE A 6 28.84 -33.24 -2.78
C ILE A 6 27.36 -33.09 -3.13
N LEU A 7 26.61 -32.42 -2.25
CA LEU A 7 25.24 -32.01 -2.53
C LEU A 7 25.29 -30.74 -3.39
N PHE A 8 25.09 -30.89 -4.70
CA PHE A 8 24.95 -29.76 -5.62
C PHE A 8 23.54 -29.16 -5.44
N ALA A 9 23.41 -28.20 -4.53
CA ALA A 9 22.17 -27.45 -4.34
C ALA A 9 21.95 -26.51 -5.54
N LEU A 10 21.25 -27.02 -6.56
CA LEU A 10 20.76 -26.21 -7.67
C LEU A 10 19.76 -25.20 -7.10
N GLY A 11 20.09 -23.91 -7.16
CA GLY A 11 19.27 -22.82 -6.64
C GLY A 11 17.91 -22.73 -7.32
N MET A 12 16.92 -23.44 -6.78
CA MET A 12 15.53 -23.27 -7.17
C MET A 12 14.99 -21.99 -6.52
N SER A 13 14.86 -20.94 -7.33
CA SER A 13 14.10 -19.75 -6.94
C SER A 13 12.63 -20.16 -6.87
N LEU A 14 12.10 -20.27 -5.64
CA LEU A 14 10.66 -20.45 -5.44
C LEU A 14 9.94 -19.22 -6.01
N PRO A 15 8.84 -19.38 -6.76
CA PRO A 15 8.06 -18.24 -7.20
C PRO A 15 7.58 -17.46 -5.97
N ALA A 16 7.94 -16.18 -5.89
CA ALA A 16 7.42 -15.30 -4.85
C ALA A 16 5.91 -15.09 -5.11
N HIS A 17 5.07 -15.80 -4.35
CA HIS A 17 3.63 -15.62 -4.40
C HIS A 17 3.24 -14.30 -3.71
N ALA A 18 3.37 -13.20 -4.45
CA ALA A 18 2.88 -11.90 -4.04
C ALA A 18 1.40 -11.78 -4.41
N SER A 19 0.49 -12.03 -3.48
CA SER A 19 -0.95 -11.81 -3.66
C SER A 19 -1.41 -10.63 -2.81
N SER A 20 -2.13 -9.68 -3.43
CA SER A 20 -2.77 -8.57 -2.74
C SER A 20 -4.22 -8.48 -3.17
N THR A 21 -5.10 -8.16 -2.22
CA THR A 21 -6.52 -7.96 -2.47
C THR A 21 -6.87 -6.54 -2.04
N THR A 22 -7.50 -5.79 -2.96
CA THR A 22 -8.08 -4.49 -2.63
C THR A 22 -9.60 -4.57 -2.72
N THR A 23 -10.26 -4.21 -1.62
CA THR A 23 -11.72 -4.13 -1.54
C THR A 23 -12.15 -2.68 -1.72
N TYR A 24 -13.13 -2.45 -2.60
CA TYR A 24 -13.67 -1.13 -2.90
C TYR A 24 -15.10 -1.03 -2.39
N SER A 25 -15.40 0.06 -1.67
CA SER A 25 -16.75 0.37 -1.18
C SER A 25 -17.27 1.64 -1.83
N TYR A 26 -18.54 1.61 -2.22
CA TYR A 26 -19.18 2.69 -2.95
C TYR A 26 -20.36 3.26 -2.14
N ASP A 27 -20.65 4.53 -2.33
CA ASP A 27 -21.91 5.12 -1.86
C ASP A 27 -23.09 4.79 -2.79
N ALA A 28 -24.29 5.27 -2.43
CA ALA A 28 -25.51 5.04 -3.21
C ALA A 28 -25.48 5.66 -4.61
N LEU A 29 -24.59 6.64 -4.86
CA LEU A 29 -24.40 7.26 -6.17
C LEU A 29 -23.35 6.51 -7.01
N GLY A 30 -22.74 5.45 -6.47
CA GLY A 30 -21.73 4.65 -7.14
C GLY A 30 -20.32 5.25 -7.08
N ARG A 31 -20.07 6.20 -6.18
CA ARG A 31 -18.75 6.84 -6.01
C ARG A 31 -17.92 6.07 -4.99
N LEU A 32 -16.61 5.99 -5.21
CA LEU A 32 -15.69 5.27 -4.33
C LEU A 32 -15.50 6.03 -3.02
N VAL A 33 -15.97 5.48 -1.90
CA VAL A 33 -15.81 6.09 -0.58
C VAL A 33 -14.69 5.46 0.24
N GLN A 34 -14.31 4.22 -0.06
CA GLN A 34 -13.24 3.53 0.67
C GLN A 34 -12.54 2.47 -0.16
N SER A 35 -11.22 2.35 0.00
CA SER A 35 -10.44 1.20 -0.46
C SER A 35 -9.56 0.63 0.65
N ASP A 36 -9.64 -0.67 0.87
CA ASP A 36 -8.83 -1.40 1.84
C ASP A 36 -7.93 -2.41 1.13
N THR A 37 -6.63 -2.37 1.38
CA THR A 37 -5.67 -3.30 0.77
C THR A 37 -5.09 -4.26 1.79
N THR A 38 -5.09 -5.55 1.46
CA THR A 38 -4.46 -6.61 2.23
C THR A 38 -3.46 -7.39 1.39
N GLY A 39 -2.55 -8.11 2.03
CA GLY A 39 -1.55 -8.97 1.38
C GLY A 39 -0.12 -8.45 1.50
N THR A 40 0.44 -7.93 0.41
CA THR A 40 1.88 -7.64 0.29
C THR A 40 2.26 -6.24 0.78
N VAL A 41 2.87 -5.41 -0.08
CA VAL A 41 3.55 -4.16 0.30
C VAL A 41 2.62 -3.10 0.88
N ASN A 42 1.34 -3.11 0.48
CA ASN A 42 0.31 -2.17 0.94
C ASN A 42 -0.66 -2.81 1.95
N ASN A 43 -0.24 -3.88 2.63
CA ASN A 43 -1.09 -4.56 3.59
C ASN A 43 -1.50 -3.64 4.75
N GLY A 44 -2.82 -3.54 4.98
CA GLY A 44 -3.40 -2.69 6.01
C GLY A 44 -3.51 -1.21 5.61
N VAL A 45 -3.21 -0.86 4.36
CA VAL A 45 -3.44 0.50 3.86
C VAL A 45 -4.93 0.68 3.59
N GLN A 46 -5.52 1.71 4.19
CA GLN A 46 -6.89 2.13 3.98
C GLN A 46 -6.91 3.57 3.45
N VAL A 47 -7.77 3.79 2.46
CA VAL A 47 -8.06 5.11 1.93
C VAL A 47 -9.54 5.40 2.10
N THR A 48 -9.89 6.55 2.66
CA THR A 48 -11.27 7.05 2.74
C THR A 48 -11.41 8.34 1.95
N THR A 49 -12.50 8.45 1.19
CA THR A 49 -12.79 9.59 0.33
C THR A 49 -14.18 10.13 0.65
N SER A 50 -14.31 11.45 0.85
CA SER A 50 -15.61 12.13 0.97
C SER A 50 -15.83 13.08 -0.21
N TYR A 51 -17.09 13.36 -0.47
CA TYR A 51 -17.51 14.22 -1.57
C TYR A 51 -18.49 15.26 -1.06
N ASP A 52 -18.38 16.48 -1.58
CA ASP A 52 -19.37 17.53 -1.36
C ASP A 52 -20.63 17.32 -2.22
N ALA A 53 -21.62 18.21 -2.07
CA ALA A 53 -22.87 18.14 -2.82
C ALA A 53 -22.73 18.42 -4.33
N ALA A 54 -21.62 19.05 -4.75
CA ALA A 54 -21.30 19.34 -6.15
C ALA A 54 -20.43 18.24 -6.78
N ASP A 55 -20.27 17.11 -6.09
CA ASP A 55 -19.49 15.95 -6.50
C ASP A 55 -17.96 16.17 -6.51
N ASN A 56 -17.47 17.23 -5.86
CA ASN A 56 -16.04 17.40 -5.69
C ASN A 56 -15.54 16.51 -4.56
N ARG A 57 -14.34 15.95 -4.72
CA ARG A 57 -13.66 15.26 -3.63
C ARG A 57 -13.25 16.28 -2.56
N GLU A 58 -13.90 16.21 -1.41
CA GLU A 58 -13.64 17.09 -0.27
C GLU A 58 -12.47 16.57 0.57
N THR A 59 -12.38 15.25 0.80
CA THR A 59 -11.27 14.64 1.53
C THR A 59 -10.71 13.42 0.83
N TYR A 60 -9.40 13.18 1.03
CA TYR A 60 -8.71 11.95 0.63
C TYR A 60 -7.69 11.58 1.69
N LYS A 61 -8.06 10.64 2.56
CA LYS A 61 -7.27 10.30 3.74
C LYS A 61 -6.69 8.90 3.58
N VAL A 62 -5.37 8.81 3.64
CA VAL A 62 -4.62 7.54 3.63
C VAL A 62 -4.17 7.22 5.06
N THR A 63 -4.39 5.99 5.50
CA THR A 63 -3.93 5.46 6.79
C THR A 63 -3.26 4.10 6.59
N GLY A 64 -2.43 3.69 7.56
CA GLY A 64 -1.71 2.40 7.49
C GLY A 64 -0.53 2.36 6.52
N SER A 65 -0.26 3.45 5.78
CA SER A 65 0.92 3.57 4.92
C SER A 65 2.22 3.44 5.73
N LYS A 66 3.13 2.60 5.23
CA LYS A 66 4.52 2.52 5.70
C LYS A 66 5.30 3.78 5.33
N ASN A 67 5.01 4.36 4.16
CA ASN A 67 5.59 5.64 3.78
C ASN A 67 4.96 6.74 4.62
N LYS A 68 5.76 7.34 5.49
CA LYS A 68 5.40 8.52 6.26
C LYS A 68 6.11 9.75 5.70
N VAL A 69 5.41 10.88 5.70
CA VAL A 69 5.91 12.15 5.17
C VAL A 69 5.40 13.25 6.08
N VAL A 70 6.25 14.24 6.35
CA VAL A 70 5.85 15.49 6.99
C VAL A 70 5.87 16.59 5.94
N VAL A 71 4.78 17.34 5.85
CA VAL A 71 4.68 18.51 4.96
C VAL A 71 4.86 19.77 5.80
N VAL A 72 5.81 20.60 5.41
CA VAL A 72 6.08 21.88 6.07
C VAL A 72 5.58 23.02 5.18
N PRO A 73 4.73 23.93 5.69
CA PRO A 73 4.18 25.03 4.91
C PRO A 73 5.19 26.18 4.75
N LEU A 74 6.20 25.97 3.90
CA LEU A 74 7.20 26.98 3.53
C LEU A 74 7.00 27.38 2.05
N ASN A 75 6.10 28.34 1.78
CA ASN A 75 5.88 28.96 0.45
C ASN A 75 5.88 27.99 -0.74
N GLY A 76 5.16 26.86 -0.61
CA GLY A 76 5.16 25.80 -1.63
C GLY A 76 5.12 24.38 -1.09
N PHE A 77 4.91 24.20 0.23
CA PHE A 77 4.75 22.90 0.89
C PHE A 77 5.92 21.94 0.63
N THR A 78 7.03 22.09 1.35
CA THR A 78 8.14 21.14 1.26
C THR A 78 7.73 19.80 1.87
N VAL A 79 7.88 18.74 1.08
CA VAL A 79 7.62 17.35 1.45
C VAL A 79 8.92 16.73 1.97
N ILE A 80 8.93 16.29 3.22
CA ILE A 80 10.08 15.63 3.83
C ILE A 80 9.73 14.16 4.07
N PRO A 81 10.32 13.22 3.32
CA PRO A 81 10.20 11.80 3.62
C PRO A 81 10.83 11.50 4.98
N ILE A 82 10.17 10.67 5.76
CA ILE A 82 10.73 10.14 7.01
C ILE A 82 10.91 8.63 6.82
N SER A 83 12.12 8.15 7.04
CA SER A 83 12.41 6.72 7.11
C SER A 83 11.75 6.13 8.35
N ASP A 84 11.26 4.90 8.23
CA ASP A 84 10.79 4.10 9.38
C ASP A 84 11.93 3.82 10.37
#